data_AF-A0AAP2AFM9-F1
#
_entry.id   AF-A0AAP2AFM9-F1
#
_cell.length_a   1.000
_cell.length_b   1.000
_cell.length_c   1.000
_cell.angle_alpha   90.00
_cell.angle_beta   90.00
_cell.angle_gamma   90.00
#
_symmetry.space_group_name_H-M   'P 1'
#
loop_
_entity.id
_entity.type
_entity.pdbx_description
1 polymer ?
#
loop_
_entity_poly.entity_id
_entity_poly.type
_entity_poly.pdbx_seq_one_letter_code
_entity_poly.pdbx_strand_id
1 'polypeptide(L)'
;MSANELALRFSTAPAEQMIGVLPILEVKEALRGEVEDEVMDEVWQEHQFEMDAVEEQSEEANRLASKFEEAANDFATAIRHSLTLPHAEAIRVLLDVIESNPGYGREPIKA
;
A
#
# COMPACT_ATOMS: atom_id res chain seq x y z
N MET A 1 -44.44 -11.13 24.43
CA MET A 1 -44.62 -11.98 23.24
C MET A 1 -45.34 -11.16 22.19
N SER A 2 -44.78 -11.07 20.98
CA SER A 2 -45.38 -10.31 19.88
C SER A 2 -46.51 -11.11 19.19
N ALA A 3 -47.42 -10.42 18.50
CA ALA A 3 -48.53 -11.08 17.80
C ALA A 3 -48.04 -12.12 16.76
N ASN A 4 -46.90 -11.88 16.12
CA ASN A 4 -46.29 -12.81 15.17
C ASN A 4 -45.74 -14.07 15.85
N GLU A 5 -45.17 -13.95 17.06
CA GLU A 5 -44.69 -15.10 17.83
C GLU A 5 -45.84 -16.03 18.26
N LEU A 6 -47.00 -15.46 18.59
CA LEU A 6 -48.20 -16.22 18.92
C LEU A 6 -48.81 -16.88 17.68
N ALA A 7 -48.84 -16.17 16.55
CA ALA A 7 -49.32 -16.72 15.28
C ALA A 7 -48.50 -17.94 14.82
N LEU A 8 -47.17 -17.88 14.91
CA LEU A 8 -46.30 -19.02 14.58
C LEU A 8 -46.46 -20.21 15.53
N ARG A 9 -46.60 -19.98 16.84
CA ARG A 9 -46.70 -21.07 17.84
C ARG A 9 -48.02 -21.81 17.85
N PHE A 10 -49.11 -21.14 17.49
CA PHE A 10 -50.47 -21.70 17.57
C PHE A 10 -51.12 -21.89 16.19
N SER A 11 -50.41 -21.64 15.09
CA SER A 11 -50.90 -21.90 13.74
C SER A 11 -51.00 -23.40 13.44
N THR A 12 -52.13 -23.81 12.88
CA THR A 12 -52.37 -25.15 12.33
C THR A 12 -52.16 -25.21 10.81
N ALA A 13 -51.67 -24.13 10.19
CA ALA A 13 -51.43 -24.07 8.76
C ALA A 13 -50.26 -24.98 8.36
N PRO A 14 -50.25 -25.57 7.14
CA PRO A 14 -49.08 -26.28 6.61
C PRO A 14 -47.82 -25.40 6.64
N ALA A 15 -46.64 -26.02 6.79
CA ALA A 15 -45.38 -25.28 6.91
C ALA A 15 -45.12 -24.34 5.72
N GLU A 16 -45.59 -24.69 4.51
CA GLU A 16 -45.48 -23.84 3.33
C GLU A 16 -46.30 -22.54 3.46
N GLN A 17 -47.36 -22.52 4.28
CA GLN A 17 -48.18 -21.35 4.57
C GLN A 17 -47.67 -20.56 5.79
N MET A 18 -46.73 -21.11 6.56
CA MET A 18 -46.05 -20.41 7.66
C MET A 18 -44.83 -19.62 7.20
N ILE A 19 -44.29 -19.94 6.03
CA ILE A 19 -43.26 -19.13 5.38
C ILE A 19 -43.98 -17.89 4.84
N GLY A 20 -43.76 -16.75 5.48
CA GLY A 20 -44.33 -15.48 5.03
C GLY A 20 -43.95 -15.22 3.57
N VAL A 21 -44.94 -14.99 2.72
CA VAL A 21 -44.69 -14.55 1.34
C VAL A 21 -44.24 -13.09 1.41
N LEU A 22 -42.94 -12.85 1.28
CA LEU A 22 -42.39 -11.50 1.20
C LEU A 22 -42.81 -10.85 -0.13
N PRO A 23 -43.30 -9.60 -0.11
CA PRO A 23 -43.54 -8.84 -1.34
C PRO A 23 -42.28 -8.77 -2.20
N ILE A 24 -42.43 -8.91 -3.52
CA ILE A 24 -41.31 -8.88 -4.48
C ILE A 24 -40.46 -7.60 -4.31
N LEU A 25 -41.08 -6.46 -3.95
CA LEU A 25 -40.36 -5.22 -3.71
C LEU A 25 -39.39 -5.32 -2.52
N GLU A 26 -39.84 -5.90 -1.40
CA GLU A 26 -39.00 -6.08 -0.21
C GLU A 26 -37.83 -7.03 -0.50
N VAL A 27 -38.07 -8.10 -1.26
CA VAL A 27 -37.01 -9.02 -1.69
C VAL A 27 -36.00 -8.31 -2.60
N LYS A 28 -36.48 -7.48 -3.54
CA LYS A 28 -35.60 -6.73 -4.45
C LYS A 28 -34.76 -5.69 -3.71
N GLU A 29 -35.32 -5.03 -2.71
CA GLU A 29 -34.59 -4.07 -1.89
C GLU A 29 -33.54 -4.76 -1.01
N ALA A 30 -33.88 -5.89 -0.40
CA ALA A 30 -32.93 -6.68 0.39
C ALA A 30 -31.76 -7.19 -0.48
N LEU A 31 -32.05 -7.77 -1.64
CA LEU A 31 -31.02 -8.22 -2.59
C LEU A 31 -30.19 -7.05 -3.13
N ARG A 32 -30.80 -5.89 -3.35
CA ARG A 32 -30.06 -4.70 -3.79
C ARG A 32 -29.06 -4.26 -2.72
N GLY A 33 -29.47 -4.20 -1.46
CA GLY A 33 -28.59 -3.84 -0.35
C GLY A 33 -27.42 -4.81 -0.21
N GLU A 34 -27.70 -6.12 -0.26
CA GLU A 34 -26.66 -7.15 -0.18
C GLU A 34 -25.63 -7.03 -1.32
N VAL A 35 -26.08 -6.82 -2.56
CA VAL A 35 -25.18 -6.63 -3.71
C VAL A 35 -24.45 -5.29 -3.65
N GLU A 36 -25.11 -4.22 -3.21
CA GLU A 36 -24.46 -2.91 -3.03
C GLU A 36 -23.34 -3.01 -1.98
N ASP A 37 -23.58 -3.67 -0.85
CA ASP A 37 -22.58 -3.87 0.20
C ASP A 37 -21.41 -4.73 -0.31
N GLU A 38 -21.68 -5.85 -0.99
CA GLU A 38 -20.64 -6.73 -1.54
C GLU A 38 -19.76 -6.00 -2.58
N VAL A 39 -20.37 -5.25 -3.50
CA VAL A 39 -19.64 -4.45 -4.49
C VAL A 39 -18.81 -3.35 -3.82
N MET A 40 -19.37 -2.67 -2.82
CA MET A 40 -18.65 -1.62 -2.09
C MET A 40 -17.46 -2.19 -1.32
N ASP A 41 -17.62 -3.36 -0.71
CA ASP A 41 -16.53 -4.06 -0.02
C ASP A 41 -15.43 -4.51 -0.98
N GLU A 42 -15.79 -5.06 -2.14
CA GLU A 42 -14.82 -5.48 -3.16
C GLU A 42 -14.04 -4.29 -3.72
N VAL A 43 -14.74 -3.22 -4.12
CA VAL A 43 -14.10 -1.99 -4.62
C VAL A 43 -13.21 -1.36 -3.55
N TRP A 44 -13.65 -1.35 -2.30
CA TRP A 44 -12.85 -0.85 -1.19
C TRP A 44 -11.58 -1.69 -0.99
N GLN A 45 -11.70 -3.02 -1.05
CA GLN A 45 -10.55 -3.92 -0.92
C GLN A 45 -9.56 -3.74 -2.07
N GLU A 46 -10.02 -3.70 -3.32
CA GLU A 46 -9.16 -3.45 -4.49
C GLU A 46 -8.43 -2.12 -4.35
N HIS A 47 -9.14 -1.05 -3.98
CA HIS A 47 -8.54 0.25 -3.76
C HIS A 47 -7.48 0.23 -2.65
N GLN A 48 -7.74 -0.49 -1.55
CA GLN A 48 -6.77 -0.65 -0.47
C GLN A 48 -5.52 -1.38 -0.95
N PHE A 49 -5.65 -2.44 -1.74
CA PHE A 49 -4.50 -3.15 -2.32
C PHE A 49 -3.67 -2.25 -3.24
N GLU A 50 -4.31 -1.42 -4.06
CA GLU A 50 -3.60 -0.45 -4.90
C GLU A 50 -2.86 0.59 -4.05
N MET A 51 -3.50 1.09 -2.99
CA MET A 51 -2.88 2.04 -2.06
C MET A 51 -1.64 1.44 -1.39
N ASP A 52 -1.75 0.22 -0.87
CA ASP A 52 -0.63 -0.49 -0.22
C ASP A 52 0.53 -0.71 -1.19
N ALA A 53 0.24 -1.06 -2.45
CA ALA A 53 1.28 -1.24 -3.48
C ALA A 53 1.98 0.09 -3.84
N VAL A 54 1.23 1.19 -3.94
CA VAL A 54 1.79 2.53 -4.19
C VAL A 54 2.62 3.00 -3.00
N GLU A 55 2.17 2.74 -1.78
CA GLU A 55 2.91 3.05 -0.56
C GLU A 55 4.25 2.31 -0.52
N GLU A 56 4.27 1.00 -0.79
CA GLU A 56 5.50 0.21 -0.84
C GLU A 56 6.48 0.76 -1.89
N GLN A 57 5.99 1.07 -3.10
CA GLN A 57 6.83 1.66 -4.14
C GLN A 57 7.39 3.04 -3.72
N SER A 58 6.57 3.86 -3.08
CA SER A 58 6.98 5.17 -2.57
C SER A 58 8.03 5.05 -1.48
N GLU A 59 7.86 4.11 -0.54
CA GLU A 59 8.86 3.83 0.49
C GLU A 59 10.17 3.34 -0.11
N GLU A 60 10.15 2.44 -1.08
CA GLU A 60 11.35 1.97 -1.76
C GLU A 60 12.07 3.12 -2.47
N ALA A 61 11.33 3.95 -3.21
CA ALA A 61 11.86 5.13 -3.88
C ALA A 61 12.50 6.10 -2.89
N ASN A 62 11.85 6.36 -1.75
CA ASN A 62 12.39 7.19 -0.68
C ASN A 62 13.66 6.58 -0.07
N ARG A 63 13.70 5.28 0.20
CA ARG A 63 14.92 4.60 0.70
C ARG A 63 16.08 4.73 -0.28
N LEU A 64 15.81 4.61 -1.59
CA LEU A 64 16.83 4.82 -2.62
C LEU A 64 17.30 6.28 -2.69
N ALA A 65 16.37 7.23 -2.60
CA ALA A 65 16.68 8.66 -2.57
C ALA A 65 17.54 9.03 -1.35
N SER A 66 17.20 8.54 -0.16
CA SER A 66 18.01 8.78 1.04
C SER A 66 19.43 8.22 0.93
N LYS A 67 19.60 7.01 0.38
CA LYS A 67 20.94 6.45 0.10
C LYS A 67 21.74 7.31 -0.87
N PHE A 68 21.08 7.86 -1.89
CA PHE A 68 21.72 8.78 -2.83
C PHE A 68 22.15 10.08 -2.15
N GLU A 69 21.29 10.67 -1.31
CA GLU A 69 21.61 11.88 -0.55
C GLU A 69 22.79 11.67 0.40
N GLU A 70 22.84 10.54 1.12
CA GLU A 70 23.96 10.16 1.97
C GLU A 70 25.26 10.07 1.17
N ALA A 71 25.27 9.33 0.07
CA ALA A 71 26.44 9.21 -0.80
C ALA A 71 26.88 10.59 -1.34
N ALA A 72 25.93 11.41 -1.81
CA ALA A 72 26.23 12.75 -2.30
C ALA A 72 26.85 13.65 -1.22
N ASN A 73 26.37 13.54 0.02
CA ASN A 73 26.91 14.28 1.16
C ASN A 73 28.33 13.82 1.54
N ASP A 74 28.59 12.51 1.51
CA ASP A 74 29.93 11.95 1.72
C ASP A 74 30.93 12.47 0.68
N PHE A 75 30.55 12.42 -0.60
CA PHE A 75 31.36 12.97 -1.69
C PHE A 75 31.59 14.47 -1.53
N ALA A 76 30.54 15.25 -1.25
CA ALA A 76 30.66 16.70 -1.05
C ALA A 76 31.61 17.03 0.11
N THR A 77 31.52 16.27 1.21
CA THR A 77 32.37 16.43 2.38
C THR A 77 33.83 16.07 2.08
N ALA A 78 34.07 14.95 1.41
CA ALA A 78 35.41 14.54 1.00
C ALA A 78 36.06 15.51 0.01
N ILE A 79 35.30 16.04 -0.94
CA ILE A 79 35.77 17.09 -1.86
C ILE A 79 36.14 18.34 -1.07
N ARG A 80 35.28 18.79 -0.15
CA ARG A 80 35.57 19.97 0.66
C ARG A 80 36.84 19.77 1.50
N HIS A 81 37.01 18.58 2.07
CA HIS A 81 38.18 18.25 2.88
C HIS A 81 39.45 18.16 2.04
N SER A 82 39.40 17.53 0.86
CA SER A 82 40.56 17.33 -0.02
C SER A 82 41.17 18.65 -0.51
N LEU A 83 40.34 19.69 -0.71
CA LEU A 83 40.81 21.04 -1.05
C LEU A 83 41.69 21.69 0.03
N THR A 84 41.65 21.19 1.27
CA THR A 84 42.45 21.70 2.38
C THR A 84 43.75 20.91 2.62
N LEU A 85 43.93 19.79 1.93
CA LEU A 85 45.02 18.84 2.15
C LEU A 85 46.09 18.90 1.05
N PRO A 86 47.32 18.44 1.34
CA PRO A 86 48.33 18.19 0.31
C PRO A 86 47.84 17.16 -0.71
N HIS A 87 48.25 17.31 -1.98
CA HIS A 87 47.77 16.52 -3.11
C HIS A 87 47.76 14.99 -2.89
N ALA A 88 48.80 14.43 -2.27
CA ALA A 88 48.88 12.99 -2.02
C ALA A 88 47.85 12.50 -1.00
N GLU A 89 47.53 13.31 0.01
CA GLU A 89 46.52 13.01 1.04
C GLU A 89 45.11 13.27 0.52
N ALA A 90 44.93 14.35 -0.25
CA ALA A 90 43.68 14.67 -0.95
C ALA A 90 43.22 13.52 -1.85
N ILE A 91 44.14 12.91 -2.62
CA ILE A 91 43.83 11.75 -3.46
C ILE A 91 43.35 10.57 -2.64
N ARG A 92 44.00 10.27 -1.50
CA ARG A 92 43.59 9.16 -0.64
C ARG A 92 42.17 9.37 -0.11
N VAL A 93 41.86 10.56 0.41
CA VAL A 93 40.52 10.88 0.93
C VAL A 93 39.43 10.71 -0.13
N LEU A 94 39.70 11.11 -1.38
CA LEU A 94 38.74 10.95 -2.48
C LEU A 94 38.57 9.48 -2.89
N LEU A 95 39.65 8.70 -2.92
CA LEU A 95 39.60 7.27 -3.22
C LEU A 95 38.84 6.50 -2.13
N ASP A 96 39.07 6.81 -0.86
CA ASP A 96 38.41 6.16 0.27
C ASP A 96 36.87 6.32 0.19
N VAL A 97 36.38 7.48 -0.24
CA VAL A 97 34.93 7.69 -0.42
C VAL A 97 34.36 6.96 -1.64
N ILE A 98 35.14 6.81 -2.71
CA ILE A 98 34.75 5.97 -3.87
C ILE A 98 34.64 4.50 -3.46
N GLU A 99 35.59 4.00 -2.68
CA GLU A 99 35.57 2.63 -2.18
C GLU A 99 34.40 2.38 -1.21
N SER A 100 34.09 3.38 -0.37
CA SER A 100 32.99 3.31 0.60
C SER A 100 31.60 3.38 -0.07
N ASN A 101 31.51 3.96 -1.26
CA ASN A 101 30.26 4.12 -2.03
C ASN A 101 30.33 3.39 -3.39
N PRO A 102 30.38 2.05 -3.41
CA PRO A 102 30.59 1.29 -4.64
C PRO A 102 29.44 1.45 -5.63
N GLY A 103 29.78 1.71 -6.90
CA GLY A 103 28.81 1.92 -7.98
C GLY A 103 28.54 3.39 -8.28
N TYR A 104 28.81 4.30 -7.34
CA TYR A 104 28.83 5.74 -7.57
C TYR A 104 30.18 6.17 -8.18
N GLY A 105 30.16 7.08 -9.17
CA GLY A 105 31.37 7.58 -9.82
C GLY A 105 32.00 6.64 -10.87
N ARG A 106 31.34 5.53 -11.24
CA ARG A 106 31.74 4.73 -12.41
C ARG A 106 31.49 5.55 -13.68
N GLU A 107 32.46 5.57 -14.60
CA GLU A 107 32.19 6.10 -15.94
C GLU A 107 31.05 5.30 -16.58
N PRO A 108 30.08 5.97 -17.23
CA PRO A 108 29.04 5.26 -17.96
C PRO A 108 29.68 4.32 -18.99
N ILE A 109 29.15 3.11 -19.11
CA ILE A 109 29.60 2.16 -20.12
C ILE A 109 29.44 2.84 -21.48
N LYS A 110 30.55 3.07 -22.19
CA LYS A 110 30.50 3.63 -23.54
C LYS A 110 29.68 2.68 -24.41
N ALA A 111 28.55 3.17 -24.91
CA ALA A 111 27.69 2.47 -25.86
C ALA A 111 28.39 2.24 -27.20
#